data_AF-A0A961SDD8-F1
#
_entry.id   AF-A0A961SDD8-F1
#
_cell.length_a   1.000
_cell.length_b   1.000
_cell.length_c   1.000
_cell.angle_alpha   90.00
_cell.angle_beta   90.00
_cell.angle_gamma   90.00
#
_symmetry.space_group_name_H-M   'P 1'
#
loop_
_entity.id
_entity.type
_entity.pdbx_description
1 polymer ?
#
loop_
_entity_poly.entity_id
_entity_poly.type
_entity_poly.pdbx_seq_one_letter_code
_entity_poly.pdbx_strand_id
1 'polypeptide(L)'
;MSAGVNAVSGGPVTDEGSAGNEIPSTDLPIESVAAGTKPTAAQIRYLREGLKQPGGKLPLFDAHGQEVSVRTIRSCIERGWAEPWFANPIKPDWLVCKLTEAGRKAAGAE
;
A
#
# COMPACT_ATOMS: atom_id res chain seq x y z
N MET A 1 -24.98 -71.00 -43.81
CA MET A 1 -26.01 -71.14 -42.75
C MET A 1 -25.72 -70.02 -41.76
N SER A 2 -26.37 -68.86 -41.92
CA SER A 2 -27.42 -68.34 -41.01
C SER A 2 -26.86 -68.08 -39.59
N ALA A 3 -26.96 -66.93 -38.94
CA ALA A 3 -27.91 -65.80 -38.95
C ALA A 3 -27.16 -64.51 -38.49
N GLY A 4 -27.61 -63.28 -38.77
CA GLY A 4 -28.67 -62.55 -38.05
C GLY A 4 -28.25 -62.25 -36.60
N VAL A 5 -28.27 -61.06 -35.98
CA VAL A 5 -29.15 -59.88 -36.02
C VAL A 5 -28.44 -58.82 -35.10
N ASN A 6 -28.23 -57.55 -35.51
CA ASN A 6 -28.99 -56.30 -35.30
C ASN A 6 -28.48 -55.32 -34.20
N ALA A 7 -28.35 -54.07 -34.65
CA ALA A 7 -28.38 -52.74 -34.02
C ALA A 7 -28.25 -52.53 -32.49
N VAL A 8 -27.40 -51.57 -32.10
CA VAL A 8 -27.78 -50.50 -31.16
C VAL A 8 -26.93 -49.24 -31.37
N SER A 9 -27.62 -48.11 -31.32
CA SER A 9 -27.18 -46.71 -31.32
C SER A 9 -26.18 -46.34 -30.21
N GLY A 10 -25.22 -45.47 -30.53
CA GLY A 10 -24.44 -44.71 -29.56
C GLY A 10 -23.92 -43.42 -30.19
N GLY A 11 -24.45 -42.27 -29.78
CA GLY A 11 -24.04 -40.95 -30.27
C GLY A 11 -22.65 -40.54 -29.76
N PRO A 12 -22.03 -39.52 -30.38
CA PRO A 12 -20.74 -39.00 -29.94
C PRO A 12 -20.92 -38.21 -28.65
N VAL A 13 -20.22 -38.65 -27.60
CA VAL A 13 -20.01 -37.88 -26.38
C VAL A 13 -18.88 -36.87 -26.60
N THR A 14 -19.16 -35.64 -26.17
CA THR A 14 -18.30 -34.45 -26.20
C THR A 14 -17.06 -34.59 -25.31
N ASP A 15 -15.93 -34.05 -25.76
CA ASP A 15 -14.99 -33.38 -24.86
C ASP A 15 -14.43 -32.14 -25.56
N GLU A 16 -15.08 -31.01 -25.29
CA GLU A 16 -14.61 -29.68 -25.67
C GLU A 16 -13.48 -29.28 -24.70
N GLY A 17 -12.27 -29.78 -25.00
CA GLY A 17 -11.04 -29.43 -24.32
C GLY A 17 -10.58 -28.00 -24.66
N SER A 18 -11.23 -27.05 -24.00
CA SER A 18 -10.83 -25.68 -23.65
C SER A 18 -9.52 -25.16 -24.28
N ALA A 19 -9.68 -24.19 -25.18
CA ALA A 19 -8.64 -23.26 -25.59
C ALA A 19 -7.89 -22.73 -24.37
N GLY A 20 -6.56 -22.85 -24.40
CA GLY A 20 -5.65 -22.16 -23.50
C GLY A 20 -5.80 -20.66 -23.72
N ASN A 21 -6.66 -20.04 -22.92
CA ASN A 21 -6.67 -18.60 -22.75
C ASN A 21 -5.49 -18.26 -21.84
N GLU A 22 -4.30 -18.15 -22.44
CA GLU A 22 -3.15 -17.52 -21.80
C GLU A 22 -3.56 -16.10 -21.43
N ILE A 23 -3.82 -15.90 -20.14
CA ILE A 23 -3.95 -14.57 -19.56
C ILE A 23 -2.54 -13.98 -19.60
N PRO A 24 -2.25 -12.93 -20.40
CA PRO A 24 -1.03 -12.19 -20.20
C PRO A 24 -1.14 -11.52 -18.83
N SER A 25 -0.34 -11.99 -17.87
CA SER A 25 -0.14 -11.33 -16.58
C SER A 25 0.24 -9.88 -16.85
N THR A 26 -0.74 -9.00 -16.80
CA THR A 26 -0.53 -7.57 -16.77
C THR A 26 -0.13 -7.27 -15.34
N ASP A 27 1.17 -7.46 -15.06
CA ASP A 27 1.79 -6.98 -13.83
C ASP A 27 1.77 -5.45 -13.85
N LEU A 28 0.67 -4.88 -13.38
CA LEU A 28 0.56 -3.52 -12.90
C LEU A 28 -0.38 -3.53 -11.68
N PRO A 29 -0.29 -2.57 -10.75
CA PRO A 29 0.74 -1.53 -10.55
C PRO A 29 1.11 -1.33 -9.06
N ILE A 30 2.23 -0.67 -8.72
CA ILE A 30 2.22 0.48 -7.79
C ILE A 30 3.45 1.34 -8.10
N GLU A 31 3.39 2.15 -9.16
CA GLU A 31 4.17 3.39 -9.09
C GLU A 31 3.54 4.23 -7.98
N SER A 32 4.21 4.31 -6.83
CA SER A 32 3.95 5.35 -5.84
C SER A 32 4.38 6.68 -6.46
N VAL A 33 3.56 7.19 -7.37
CA VAL A 33 3.69 8.54 -7.92
C VAL A 33 3.27 9.51 -6.82
N ALA A 34 4.15 9.70 -5.83
CA ALA A 34 4.10 10.79 -4.88
C ALA A 34 4.51 12.11 -5.56
N ALA A 35 4.05 12.34 -6.80
CA ALA A 35 4.28 13.57 -7.51
C ALA A 35 3.34 14.65 -6.98
N GLY A 36 3.87 15.50 -6.10
CA GLY A 36 3.72 16.94 -6.30
C GLY A 36 2.73 17.72 -5.45
N THR A 37 2.27 17.25 -4.28
CA THR A 37 1.60 18.17 -3.34
C THR A 37 2.63 18.76 -2.38
N LYS A 38 2.80 20.08 -2.41
CA LYS A 38 3.62 20.80 -1.41
C LYS A 38 3.02 20.59 -0.01
N PRO A 39 3.84 20.25 1.00
CA PRO A 39 3.35 20.12 2.38
C PRO A 39 2.78 21.44 2.90
N THR A 40 1.73 21.37 3.70
CA THR A 40 1.20 22.53 4.44
C THR A 40 2.15 22.93 5.58
N ALA A 41 2.03 24.16 6.08
CA ALA A 41 2.87 24.63 7.20
C ALA A 41 2.80 23.72 8.45
N ALA A 42 1.61 23.18 8.76
CA ALA A 42 1.44 22.24 9.87
C ALA A 42 2.17 20.92 9.65
N GLN A 43 2.14 20.38 8.42
CA GLN A 43 2.87 19.18 8.05
C GLN A 43 4.39 19.42 8.08
N ILE A 44 4.86 20.56 7.57
CA ILE A 44 6.28 20.93 7.64
C ILE A 44 6.76 21.02 9.10
N ARG A 45 6.01 21.74 9.96
CA ARG A 45 6.33 21.82 11.39
C ARG A 45 6.46 20.44 12.01
N TYR A 46 5.47 19.57 11.76
CA TYR A 46 5.48 18.22 12.28
C TYR A 46 6.69 17.40 11.80
N LEU A 47 6.97 17.40 10.48
CA LEU A 47 8.09 16.66 9.91
C LEU A 47 9.45 17.17 10.42
N ARG A 48 9.59 18.48 10.64
CA ARG A 48 10.82 19.08 11.19
C ARG A 48 11.14 18.63 12.61
N GLU A 49 10.16 18.25 13.42
CA GLU A 49 10.43 17.70 14.75
C GLU A 49 11.20 16.38 14.67
N GLY A 50 10.96 15.58 13.63
CA GLY A 50 11.69 14.34 13.40
C GLY A 50 13.16 14.57 13.03
N LEU A 51 13.52 15.71 12.41
CA LEU A 51 14.90 16.01 12.03
C LEU A 51 15.84 16.19 13.23
N LYS A 52 15.28 16.56 14.38
CA LYS A 52 16.03 16.78 15.63
C LYS A 52 16.19 15.50 16.46
N GLN A 53 15.55 14.40 16.04
CA GLN A 53 15.48 13.17 16.82
C GLN A 53 16.34 12.08 16.16
N PRO A 54 17.11 11.29 16.94
CA PRO A 54 17.83 10.16 16.41
C PRO A 54 16.85 9.16 15.77
N GLY A 55 17.18 8.70 14.56
CA GLY A 55 16.31 7.79 13.79
C GLY A 55 15.04 8.43 13.23
N GLY A 56 14.89 9.76 13.30
CA GLY A 56 13.79 10.47 12.65
C GLY A 56 12.44 10.37 13.37
N LYS A 57 12.42 10.05 14.68
CA LYS A 57 11.17 9.84 15.43
C LYS A 57 10.30 11.08 15.44
N LEU A 58 9.04 10.91 15.06
CA LEU A 58 8.04 11.97 15.07
C LEU A 58 7.25 11.92 16.38
N PRO A 59 7.28 13.00 17.19
CA PRO A 59 6.58 13.05 18.47
C PRO A 59 5.07 13.28 18.28
N LEU A 60 4.26 12.76 19.20
CA LEU A 60 2.80 13.02 19.22
C LEU A 60 2.46 14.40 19.78
N PHE A 61 3.42 15.04 20.45
CA PHE A 61 3.28 16.37 21.03
C PHE A 61 4.35 17.29 20.44
N ASP A 62 3.99 18.55 20.21
CA ASP A 62 4.93 19.56 19.76
C ASP A 62 5.81 20.10 20.90
N ALA A 63 6.72 21.03 20.57
CA ALA A 63 7.66 21.61 21.52
C ALA A 63 6.98 22.39 22.68
N HIS A 64 5.71 22.75 22.54
CA HIS A 64 4.91 23.42 23.57
C HIS A 64 4.01 22.43 24.34
N GLY A 65 4.17 21.13 24.10
CA GLY A 65 3.34 20.08 24.70
C GLY A 65 1.94 19.97 24.11
N GLN A 66 1.67 20.62 22.97
CA GLN A 66 0.37 20.51 22.30
C GLN A 66 0.31 19.22 21.47
N GLU A 67 -0.84 18.53 21.51
CA GLU A 67 -1.02 17.34 20.70
C GLU A 67 -1.00 17.69 19.21
N VAL A 68 -0.23 16.92 18.44
CA VAL A 68 -0.24 17.01 16.99
C VAL A 68 -1.53 16.38 16.48
N SER A 69 -2.28 17.13 15.67
CA SER A 69 -3.53 16.62 15.09
C SER A 69 -3.33 15.28 14.39
N VAL A 70 -4.14 14.29 14.76
CA VAL A 70 -4.19 12.96 14.13
C VAL A 70 -4.33 13.05 12.61
N ARG A 71 -5.10 14.03 12.10
CA ARG A 71 -5.26 14.27 10.66
C ARG A 71 -3.93 14.63 9.99
N THR A 72 -3.10 15.45 10.64
CA THR A 72 -1.78 15.82 10.14
C THR A 72 -0.89 14.58 10.07
N ILE A 73 -0.86 13.78 11.13
CA ILE A 73 -0.05 12.56 11.20
C ILE A 73 -0.46 11.59 10.08
N ARG A 74 -1.75 11.27 9.98
CA ARG A 74 -2.28 10.37 8.94
C ARG A 74 -1.99 10.88 7.54
N SER A 75 -2.17 12.17 7.27
CA SER A 75 -1.87 12.73 5.95
C SER A 75 -0.37 12.67 5.62
N CYS A 76 0.52 12.80 6.60
CA CYS A 76 1.96 12.58 6.36
C CYS A 76 2.29 11.11 6.06
N ILE A 77 1.59 10.17 6.69
CA ILE A 77 1.74 8.73 6.40
C ILE A 77 1.25 8.40 5.00
N GLU A 78 0.03 8.82 4.65
CA GLU A 78 -0.60 8.59 3.35
C GLU A 78 0.25 9.13 2.18
N ARG A 79 1.00 10.21 2.41
CA ARG A 79 1.89 10.83 1.42
C ARG A 79 3.30 10.22 1.39
N GLY A 80 3.57 9.23 2.23
CA GLY A 80 4.87 8.59 2.35
C GLY A 80 5.95 9.47 2.98
N TRP A 81 5.59 10.56 3.67
CA TRP A 81 6.54 11.42 4.39
C TRP A 81 6.86 10.89 5.79
N ALA A 82 5.94 10.11 6.35
CA ALA A 82 6.12 9.43 7.61
C ALA A 82 5.75 7.95 7.43
N GLU A 83 6.33 7.08 8.24
CA GLU A 83 5.92 5.68 8.32
C GLU A 83 5.75 5.27 9.79
N PRO A 84 4.81 4.35 10.11
CA PRO A 84 4.68 3.81 11.46
C PRO A 84 6.01 3.22 11.95
N TRP A 85 6.35 3.47 13.21
CA TRP A 85 7.62 2.98 13.75
C TRP A 85 7.65 1.44 13.84
N PHE A 86 6.52 0.83 14.20
CA PHE A 86 6.28 -0.62 14.14
C PHE A 86 4.83 -0.87 13.76
N ALA A 87 4.58 -1.86 12.90
CA ALA A 87 3.24 -2.40 12.71
C ALA A 87 2.87 -3.21 13.96
N ASN A 88 2.00 -2.69 14.82
CA ASN A 88 1.54 -3.38 16.01
C ASN A 88 0.19 -4.05 15.73
N PRO A 89 0.12 -5.40 15.70
CA PRO A 89 -1.14 -6.12 15.45
C PRO A 89 -2.22 -5.84 16.50
N ILE A 90 -1.82 -5.40 17.70
CA ILE A 90 -2.72 -5.12 18.84
C ILE A 90 -3.27 -3.69 18.77
N LYS A 91 -2.50 -2.75 18.19
CA LYS A 91 -2.91 -1.35 18.02
C LYS A 91 -2.63 -0.89 16.58
N PRO A 92 -3.53 -1.22 15.64
CA PRO A 92 -3.36 -0.82 14.24
C PRO A 92 -3.38 0.70 14.06
N ASP A 93 -4.06 1.44 14.94
CA ASP A 93 -4.13 2.90 14.93
C ASP A 93 -2.93 3.59 15.60
N TRP A 94 -1.81 2.90 15.82
CA TRP A 94 -0.67 3.51 16.50
C TRP A 94 0.00 4.59 15.64
N LEU A 95 -0.11 5.85 16.08
CA LEU A 95 0.38 7.03 15.37
C LEU A 95 1.85 7.39 15.64
N VAL A 96 2.60 6.55 16.37
CA VAL A 96 4.03 6.79 16.56
C VAL A 96 4.75 6.45 15.26
N CYS A 97 5.28 7.49 14.63
CA CYS A 97 5.88 7.40 13.30
C CYS A 97 7.35 7.84 13.31
N LYS A 98 8.02 7.60 12.18
CA LYS A 98 9.33 8.15 11.86
C LYS A 98 9.36 8.77 10.47
N LEU A 99 10.32 9.64 10.26
CA LEU A 99 10.61 10.24 8.96
C LEU A 99 11.14 9.21 7.97
N THR A 100 10.52 9.20 6.80
CA THR A 100 11.09 8.62 5.59
C THR A 100 12.09 9.59 4.96
N GLU A 101 12.79 9.16 3.92
CA GLU A 101 13.63 10.07 3.13
C GLU A 101 12.81 11.16 2.42
N ALA A 102 11.64 10.80 1.88
CA ALA A 102 10.72 11.76 1.29
C ALA A 102 10.24 12.79 2.32
N GLY A 103 10.00 12.36 3.57
CA GLY A 103 9.67 13.26 4.68
C GLY A 103 10.80 14.22 5.05
N ARG A 104 12.05 13.77 5.03
CA ARG A 104 13.23 14.63 5.25
C ARG A 104 13.31 15.72 4.19
N LYS A 105 13.18 15.35 2.90
CA LYS A 105 13.14 16.31 1.78
C LYS A 105 11.97 17.28 1.92
N ALA A 106 10.78 16.79 2.25
CA ALA A 106 9.57 17.60 2.47
C ALA A 106 9.70 18.58 3.65
N ALA A 107 10.48 18.24 4.68
CA ALA A 107 10.79 19.13 5.82
C ALA A 107 11.76 20.26 5.46
N GLY A 108 12.42 20.16 4.30
CA GLY A 108 13.47 21.07 3.85
C GLY A 108 14.86 20.69 4.37
N ALA A 109 15.10 19.42 4.69
CA ALA A 109 16.46 18.91 4.83
C ALA A 109 17.01 18.67 3.42
N GLU A 110 18.10 19.35 3.07
CA GLU A 110 18.84 19.19 1.81
C GLU A 110 19.70 17.92 1.82
#